data_AF-A0A7C5MY10-F1
#
_entry.id   AF-A0A7C5MY10-F1
#
_cell.length_a   1.000
_cell.length_b   1.000
_cell.length_c   1.000
_cell.angle_alpha   90.00
_cell.angle_beta   90.00
_cell.angle_gamma   90.00
#
_symmetry.space_group_name_H-M   'P 1'
#
loop_
_entity.id
_entity.type
_entity.pdbx_description
1 polymer ?
#
loop_
_entity_poly.entity_id
_entity_poly.type
_entity_poly.pdbx_seq_one_letter_code
_entity_poly.pdbx_strand_id
1 'polypeptide(L)'
;MSQESSAPSFTEFANLGFVIASKMVAEDRQKVGFLYREKPMDSNDSGWRIFSGTEDQDYIDNADNSALYPIQTILEVDPSVAELLNSPTGSAFEWEDGEWFSADEFEFEDDFLTDQLITAHWSITINNLFARRVEENGDLVLTMRGRTVMIAVWNMEDQTEDEIYAYHKGLAKDRNPTDPPVIETFDMSNDELKRVGYRIQESDGVEVYQGIYAFVIKGTQVLQLAFYYDDKEDRDWALETWKSIQAVDPDM
;
A
#
# COMPACT_ATOMS: atom_id res chain seq x y z
N MET A 1 3.50 47.13 -17.93
CA MET A 1 4.08 46.09 -18.80
C MET A 1 4.11 44.82 -18.00
N SER A 2 3.67 43.75 -18.64
CA SER A 2 3.05 42.53 -18.11
C SER A 2 3.84 41.84 -17.00
N GLN A 3 3.14 41.43 -15.94
CA GLN A 3 3.60 40.32 -15.11
C GLN A 3 3.47 39.05 -15.97
N GLU A 4 4.59 38.47 -16.36
CA GLU A 4 4.61 37.10 -16.86
C GLU A 4 4.26 36.20 -15.68
N SER A 5 3.06 35.63 -15.73
CA SER A 5 2.68 34.45 -14.96
C SER A 5 3.64 33.33 -15.37
N SER A 6 4.64 33.03 -14.56
CA SER A 6 5.43 31.82 -14.74
C SER A 6 4.56 30.65 -14.32
N ALA A 7 4.13 29.83 -15.30
CA ALA A 7 3.46 28.57 -15.00
C ALA A 7 4.33 27.75 -14.03
N PRO A 8 3.71 27.02 -13.08
CA PRO A 8 4.46 26.13 -12.19
C PRO A 8 5.31 25.14 -13.00
N SER A 9 6.58 25.01 -12.63
CA SER A 9 7.49 24.03 -13.23
C SER A 9 7.17 22.65 -12.66
N PHE A 10 6.46 21.82 -13.42
CA PHE A 10 6.15 20.43 -13.07
C PHE A 10 7.35 19.47 -13.30
N THR A 11 8.56 19.99 -13.46
CA THR A 11 9.81 19.22 -13.70
C THR A 11 10.30 18.47 -12.44
N GLU A 12 9.70 18.70 -11.27
CA GLU A 12 10.12 18.11 -9.99
C GLU A 12 9.30 16.87 -9.57
N PHE A 13 8.25 16.51 -10.29
CA PHE A 13 7.57 15.24 -10.02
C PHE A 13 8.50 14.09 -10.44
N ALA A 14 8.60 13.06 -9.59
CA ALA A 14 9.18 11.78 -9.98
C ALA A 14 8.56 11.36 -11.33
N ASN A 15 9.27 10.57 -12.14
CA ASN A 15 8.69 10.04 -13.37
C ASN A 15 7.52 9.11 -12.99
N LEU A 16 6.32 9.66 -12.86
CA LEU A 16 5.10 8.97 -12.46
C LEU A 16 4.60 8.04 -13.57
N GLY A 17 5.24 8.03 -14.74
CA GLY A 17 4.74 7.33 -15.91
C GLY A 17 3.54 8.04 -16.52
N PHE A 18 2.64 7.26 -17.10
CA PHE A 18 1.40 7.72 -17.71
C PHE A 18 0.22 7.56 -16.74
N VAL A 19 -0.79 8.40 -16.92
CA VAL A 19 -2.12 8.24 -16.32
C VAL A 19 -3.08 7.70 -17.38
N ILE A 20 -4.16 7.07 -16.95
CA ILE A 20 -5.34 6.88 -17.81
C ILE A 20 -6.30 8.01 -17.48
N ALA A 21 -6.69 8.77 -18.50
CA ALA A 21 -7.64 9.87 -18.32
C ALA A 21 -8.73 9.82 -19.39
N SER A 22 -9.91 10.25 -18.99
CA SER A 22 -11.04 10.56 -19.88
C SER A 22 -10.64 11.63 -20.89
N LYS A 23 -11.09 11.49 -22.14
CA LYS A 23 -10.91 12.51 -23.17
C LYS A 23 -11.64 13.81 -22.83
N MET A 24 -12.67 13.79 -22.00
CA MET A 24 -13.29 15.02 -21.49
C MET A 24 -12.28 15.87 -20.72
N VAL A 25 -11.42 15.25 -19.92
CA VAL A 25 -10.34 15.96 -19.22
C VAL A 25 -9.21 16.29 -20.18
N ALA A 26 -8.65 15.28 -20.84
CA ALA A 26 -7.37 15.43 -21.55
C ALA A 26 -7.49 16.19 -22.88
N GLU A 27 -8.58 16.03 -23.62
CA GLU A 27 -8.80 16.63 -24.94
C GLU A 27 -9.75 17.83 -24.86
N ASP A 28 -10.89 17.68 -24.19
CA ASP A 28 -11.90 18.76 -24.05
C ASP A 28 -11.54 19.77 -22.94
N ARG A 29 -10.47 19.50 -22.19
CA ARG A 29 -9.93 20.37 -21.12
C ARG A 29 -10.96 20.68 -20.03
N GLN A 30 -11.88 19.76 -19.75
CA GLN A 30 -12.76 19.86 -18.59
C GLN A 30 -11.96 19.74 -17.31
N LYS A 31 -12.43 20.43 -16.26
CA LYS A 31 -11.83 20.36 -14.93
C LYS A 31 -11.92 18.91 -14.42
N VAL A 32 -10.90 18.47 -13.68
CA VAL A 32 -10.95 17.16 -13.02
C VAL A 32 -11.95 17.25 -11.87
N GLY A 33 -12.92 16.36 -11.88
CA GLY A 33 -13.93 16.25 -10.82
C GLY A 33 -13.78 15.00 -9.97
N PHE A 34 -13.10 13.97 -10.50
CA PHE A 34 -12.92 12.71 -9.81
C PHE A 34 -11.63 12.02 -10.28
N LEU A 35 -10.92 11.41 -9.34
CA LEU A 35 -9.75 10.59 -9.64
C LEU A 35 -9.54 9.53 -8.57
N TYR A 36 -9.04 8.39 -8.98
CA TYR A 36 -8.64 7.32 -8.07
C TYR A 36 -7.35 6.67 -8.53
N ARG A 37 -6.67 6.02 -7.59
CA ARG A 37 -5.41 5.32 -7.81
C ARG A 37 -5.57 3.84 -7.53
N GLU A 38 -5.59 3.06 -8.60
CA GLU A 38 -5.57 1.60 -8.53
C GLU A 38 -4.16 1.05 -8.70
N LYS A 39 -4.04 -0.28 -8.68
CA LYS A 39 -2.76 -0.95 -8.88
C LYS A 39 -2.26 -0.72 -10.31
N PRO A 40 -1.02 -0.24 -10.48
CA PRO A 40 -0.42 -0.11 -11.81
C PRO A 40 -0.44 -1.41 -12.60
N MET A 41 -0.76 -1.32 -13.90
CA MET A 41 -0.64 -2.46 -14.82
C MET A 41 0.82 -2.85 -15.10
N ASP A 42 1.71 -1.86 -15.19
CA ASP A 42 3.16 -2.06 -15.38
C ASP A 42 3.96 -0.86 -14.83
N SER A 43 5.29 -0.88 -15.00
CA SER A 43 6.19 0.15 -14.47
C SER A 43 5.99 1.55 -15.05
N ASN A 44 5.27 1.69 -16.17
CA ASN A 44 4.94 2.96 -16.80
C ASN A 44 3.51 3.42 -16.50
N ASP A 45 2.67 2.61 -15.87
CA ASP A 45 1.36 3.03 -15.38
C ASP A 45 1.51 3.63 -13.99
N SER A 46 1.03 4.85 -13.80
CA SER A 46 1.02 5.51 -12.49
C SER A 46 0.01 4.88 -11.51
N GLY A 47 -0.98 4.17 -12.04
CA GLY A 47 -2.19 3.71 -11.35
C GLY A 47 -3.31 4.76 -11.31
N TRP A 48 -3.08 6.00 -11.75
CA TRP A 48 -4.11 7.04 -11.73
C TRP A 48 -5.13 6.87 -12.85
N ARG A 49 -6.40 7.00 -12.48
CA ARG A 49 -7.58 7.08 -13.35
C ARG A 49 -8.25 8.42 -13.09
N ILE A 50 -8.45 9.23 -14.13
CA ILE A 50 -8.78 10.66 -13.99
C ILE A 50 -9.98 11.03 -14.89
N PHE A 51 -11.00 11.66 -14.29
CA PHE A 51 -12.30 11.95 -14.88
C PHE A 51 -12.75 13.38 -14.57
N SER A 52 -13.64 13.94 -15.40
CA SER A 52 -14.27 15.22 -15.10
C SER A 52 -15.38 15.09 -14.05
N GLY A 53 -15.86 13.87 -13.78
CA GLY A 53 -16.99 13.59 -12.88
C GLY A 53 -18.35 13.88 -13.52
N THR A 54 -18.35 14.22 -14.82
CA THR A 54 -19.55 14.53 -15.61
C THR A 54 -19.85 13.45 -16.64
N GLU A 55 -18.95 12.47 -16.78
CA GLU A 55 -19.12 11.28 -17.60
C GLU A 55 -20.31 10.45 -17.10
N ASP A 56 -21.14 9.97 -18.03
CA ASP A 56 -22.15 8.97 -17.73
C ASP A 56 -21.59 7.54 -17.88
N GLN A 57 -22.38 6.54 -17.46
CA GLN A 57 -21.94 5.14 -17.50
C GLN A 57 -21.63 4.67 -18.93
N ASP A 58 -22.46 5.04 -19.91
CA ASP A 58 -22.25 4.67 -21.32
C ASP A 58 -20.92 5.25 -21.85
N TYR A 59 -20.52 6.43 -21.38
CA TYR A 59 -19.24 7.03 -21.71
C TYR A 59 -18.08 6.29 -21.06
N ILE A 60 -18.18 5.97 -19.77
CA ILE A 60 -17.13 5.27 -18.99
C ILE A 60 -16.89 3.85 -19.55
N ASP A 61 -17.97 3.14 -19.91
CA ASP A 61 -17.91 1.76 -20.41
C ASP A 61 -17.25 1.63 -21.80
N ASN A 62 -17.07 2.74 -22.51
CA ASN A 62 -16.42 2.75 -23.81
C ASN A 62 -14.93 3.06 -23.69
N ALA A 63 -14.08 2.03 -23.88
CA ALA A 63 -12.62 2.15 -23.83
C ALA A 63 -12.04 3.20 -24.80
N ASP A 64 -12.72 3.53 -25.90
CA ASP A 64 -12.25 4.58 -26.83
C ASP A 64 -12.35 5.99 -26.23
N ASN A 65 -13.05 6.18 -25.11
CA ASN A 65 -13.21 7.46 -24.43
C ASN A 65 -12.10 7.78 -23.43
N SER A 66 -11.19 6.85 -23.19
CA SER A 66 -10.04 7.04 -22.29
C SER A 66 -8.74 6.66 -23.01
N ALA A 67 -7.63 7.29 -22.61
CA ALA A 67 -6.32 6.98 -23.18
C ALA A 67 -5.18 7.24 -22.18
N LEU A 68 -3.97 6.83 -22.56
CA LEU A 68 -2.75 7.08 -21.82
C LEU A 68 -2.23 8.49 -22.09
N TYR A 69 -1.99 9.26 -21.03
CA TYR A 69 -1.46 10.62 -21.13
C TYR A 69 -0.27 10.81 -20.18
N PRO A 70 0.73 11.62 -20.56
CA PRO A 70 1.69 12.12 -19.59
C PRO A 70 0.95 12.90 -18.51
N ILE A 71 1.38 12.78 -17.25
CA ILE A 71 0.75 13.51 -16.15
C ILE A 71 0.72 15.03 -16.40
N GLN A 72 1.71 15.57 -17.12
CA GLN A 72 1.78 16.99 -17.48
C GLN A 72 0.56 17.45 -18.28
N THR A 73 -0.02 16.59 -19.13
CA THR A 73 -1.25 16.91 -19.88
C THR A 73 -2.40 17.23 -18.94
N ILE A 74 -2.53 16.49 -17.84
CA ILE A 74 -3.58 16.72 -16.85
C ILE A 74 -3.27 17.96 -16.01
N LEU A 75 -2.02 18.13 -15.59
CA LEU A 75 -1.60 19.30 -14.79
C LEU A 75 -1.71 20.63 -15.56
N GLU A 76 -1.62 20.60 -16.89
CA GLU A 76 -1.92 21.76 -17.75
C GLU A 76 -3.42 22.08 -17.83
N VAL A 77 -4.30 21.10 -17.55
CA VAL A 77 -5.76 21.28 -17.51
C VAL A 77 -6.19 21.71 -16.10
N ASP A 78 -5.75 20.98 -15.07
CA ASP A 78 -6.08 21.24 -13.67
C ASP A 78 -4.87 21.06 -12.74
N PRO A 79 -4.16 22.15 -12.40
CA PRO A 79 -3.00 22.09 -11.51
C PRO A 79 -3.31 21.64 -10.08
N SER A 80 -4.58 21.69 -9.62
CA SER A 80 -4.92 21.28 -8.24
C SER A 80 -4.72 19.78 -8.02
N VAL A 81 -4.66 18.97 -9.08
CA VAL A 81 -4.39 17.52 -8.98
C VAL A 81 -2.99 17.24 -8.41
N ALA A 82 -2.04 18.18 -8.54
CA ALA A 82 -0.65 18.00 -8.13
C ALA A 82 -0.47 17.56 -6.66
N GLU A 83 -1.33 18.03 -5.75
CA GLU A 83 -1.24 17.69 -4.33
C GLU A 83 -1.64 16.24 -4.02
N LEU A 84 -2.42 15.62 -4.90
CA LEU A 84 -2.93 14.26 -4.73
C LEU A 84 -1.99 13.19 -5.30
N LEU A 85 -1.06 13.55 -6.20
CA LEU A 85 -0.29 12.57 -6.98
C LEU A 85 0.62 11.66 -6.16
N ASN A 86 0.96 12.07 -4.94
CA ASN A 86 1.75 11.27 -4.01
C ASN A 86 0.89 10.33 -3.14
N SER A 87 -0.44 10.40 -3.22
CA SER A 87 -1.33 9.53 -2.47
C SER A 87 -1.16 8.06 -2.90
N PRO A 88 -1.24 7.12 -1.94
CA PRO A 88 -0.99 5.70 -2.19
C PRO A 88 -2.07 5.04 -3.05
N THR A 89 -1.82 3.80 -3.46
CA THR A 89 -2.83 2.94 -4.10
C THR A 89 -4.00 2.70 -3.13
N GLY A 90 -5.23 2.67 -3.67
CA GLY A 90 -6.47 2.62 -2.90
C GLY A 90 -6.95 4.00 -2.45
N SER A 91 -6.41 5.08 -3.00
CA SER A 91 -6.91 6.44 -2.80
C SER A 91 -7.92 6.82 -3.88
N ALA A 92 -8.99 7.49 -3.49
CA ALA A 92 -9.99 8.08 -4.38
C ALA A 92 -10.36 9.47 -3.86
N PHE A 93 -10.56 10.41 -4.77
CA PHE A 93 -10.84 11.80 -4.46
C PHE A 93 -11.90 12.37 -5.39
N GLU A 94 -12.76 13.21 -4.84
CA GLU A 94 -13.78 13.96 -5.57
C GLU A 94 -13.64 15.46 -5.30
N TRP A 95 -13.98 16.26 -6.30
CA TRP A 95 -13.96 17.71 -6.20
C TRP A 95 -15.35 18.23 -5.84
N GLU A 96 -15.48 18.86 -4.68
CA GLU A 96 -16.72 19.49 -4.22
C GLU A 96 -16.41 20.88 -3.64
N ASP A 97 -17.28 21.87 -3.91
CA ASP A 97 -17.23 23.22 -3.32
C ASP A 97 -15.87 23.96 -3.38
N GLY A 98 -14.99 23.58 -4.30
CA GLY A 98 -13.70 24.24 -4.50
C GLY A 98 -12.51 23.55 -3.84
N GLU A 99 -12.71 22.39 -3.23
CA GLU A 99 -11.68 21.61 -2.53
C GLU A 99 -11.76 20.12 -2.89
N TRP A 100 -10.67 19.38 -2.66
CA TRP A 100 -10.64 17.93 -2.82
C TRP A 100 -11.08 17.23 -1.54
N PHE A 101 -11.97 16.25 -1.67
CA PHE A 101 -12.41 15.37 -0.61
C PHE A 101 -12.02 13.94 -0.90
N SER A 102 -11.80 13.16 0.15
CA SER A 102 -11.60 11.72 0.02
C SER A 102 -12.92 11.04 -0.31
N ALA A 103 -12.96 10.29 -1.40
CA ALA A 103 -14.13 9.51 -1.79
C ALA A 103 -14.09 8.14 -1.09
N ASP A 104 -14.34 8.13 0.21
CA ASP A 104 -14.21 6.93 1.06
C ASP A 104 -15.24 5.84 0.74
N GLU A 105 -16.33 6.18 0.05
CA GLU A 105 -17.37 5.24 -0.40
C GLU A 105 -17.10 4.65 -1.80
N PHE A 106 -15.98 5.03 -2.44
CA PHE A 106 -15.65 4.51 -3.76
C PHE A 106 -15.28 3.02 -3.70
N GLU A 107 -15.98 2.21 -4.48
CA GLU A 107 -15.73 0.78 -4.60
C GLU A 107 -14.71 0.52 -5.73
N PHE A 108 -13.57 -0.08 -5.38
CA PHE A 108 -12.59 -0.50 -6.38
C PHE A 108 -12.95 -1.90 -6.91
N GLU A 109 -12.86 -2.10 -8.23
CA GLU A 109 -13.06 -3.43 -8.85
C GLU A 109 -12.08 -4.47 -8.29
N ASP A 110 -10.87 -4.03 -7.96
CA ASP A 110 -9.79 -4.84 -7.40
C ASP A 110 -9.86 -5.01 -5.87
N ASP A 111 -10.95 -4.58 -5.22
CA ASP A 111 -11.16 -4.74 -3.77
C ASP A 111 -11.59 -6.18 -3.40
N PHE A 112 -10.66 -7.12 -3.52
CA PHE A 112 -10.87 -8.51 -3.13
C PHE A 112 -9.61 -9.15 -2.53
N LEU A 113 -9.80 -10.13 -1.65
CA LEU A 113 -8.71 -10.90 -1.07
C LEU A 113 -8.15 -11.91 -2.09
N THR A 114 -6.83 -12.00 -2.16
CA THR A 114 -6.13 -12.97 -3.02
C THR A 114 -4.88 -13.51 -2.32
N ASP A 115 -4.50 -14.74 -2.67
CA ASP A 115 -3.26 -15.34 -2.19
C ASP A 115 -2.08 -14.83 -3.03
N GLN A 116 -1.12 -14.19 -2.37
CA GLN A 116 0.11 -13.72 -3.00
C GLN A 116 1.31 -14.51 -2.46
N LEU A 117 2.18 -14.94 -3.36
CA LEU A 117 3.46 -15.52 -2.96
C LEU A 117 4.37 -14.44 -2.36
N ILE A 118 4.84 -14.68 -1.14
CA ILE A 118 5.97 -13.95 -0.55
C ILE A 118 7.26 -14.50 -1.18
N THR A 119 7.41 -15.83 -1.16
CA THR A 119 8.47 -16.58 -1.85
C THR A 119 7.88 -17.83 -2.49
N ALA A 120 8.71 -18.69 -3.09
CA ALA A 120 8.26 -20.01 -3.56
C ALA A 120 7.73 -20.93 -2.44
N HIS A 121 7.98 -20.60 -1.17
CA HIS A 121 7.63 -21.43 0.00
C HIS A 121 6.68 -20.75 0.97
N TRP A 122 6.24 -19.52 0.67
CA TRP A 122 5.41 -18.73 1.58
C TRP A 122 4.37 -17.95 0.80
N SER A 123 3.13 -17.96 1.27
CA SER A 123 2.03 -17.14 0.75
C SER A 123 1.39 -16.31 1.86
N ILE A 124 0.68 -15.27 1.45
CA ILE A 124 -0.14 -14.42 2.31
C ILE A 124 -1.45 -14.11 1.58
N THR A 125 -2.58 -14.26 2.26
CA THR A 125 -3.86 -13.76 1.75
C THR A 125 -3.99 -12.29 2.13
N ILE A 126 -4.04 -11.41 1.14
CA ILE A 126 -4.14 -9.95 1.32
C ILE A 126 -4.99 -9.33 0.20
N ASN A 127 -5.53 -8.15 0.44
CA ASN A 127 -6.32 -7.43 -0.55
C ASN A 127 -5.49 -7.13 -1.83
N ASN A 128 -6.08 -7.30 -3.01
CA ASN A 128 -5.39 -7.12 -4.29
C ASN A 128 -4.99 -5.64 -4.56
N LEU A 129 -5.58 -4.67 -3.85
CA LEU A 129 -5.20 -3.26 -3.89
C LEU A 129 -3.80 -2.95 -3.33
N PHE A 130 -3.18 -3.87 -2.58
CA PHE A 130 -1.82 -3.65 -2.09
C PHE A 130 -0.83 -3.61 -3.26
N ALA A 131 -0.21 -2.45 -3.45
CA ALA A 131 0.91 -2.27 -4.36
C ALA A 131 2.12 -3.03 -3.82
N ARG A 132 2.79 -3.76 -4.71
CA ARG A 132 3.91 -4.64 -4.39
C ARG A 132 5.23 -4.06 -4.88
N ARG A 133 6.26 -4.05 -4.04
CA ARG A 133 7.64 -3.81 -4.45
C ARG A 133 8.63 -4.67 -3.66
N VAL A 134 9.78 -4.93 -4.25
CA VAL A 134 10.91 -5.58 -3.59
C VAL A 134 12.02 -4.54 -3.47
N GLU A 135 12.46 -4.28 -2.24
CA GLU A 135 13.55 -3.36 -1.93
C GLU A 135 14.91 -3.95 -2.36
N GLU A 136 15.95 -3.12 -2.46
CA GLU A 136 17.29 -3.56 -2.90
C GLU A 136 17.89 -4.66 -2.01
N ASN A 137 17.51 -4.69 -0.73
CA ASN A 137 17.94 -5.70 0.24
C ASN A 137 17.17 -7.02 0.14
N GLY A 138 16.15 -7.10 -0.71
CA GLY A 138 15.29 -8.27 -0.89
C GLY A 138 14.00 -8.25 -0.05
N ASP A 139 13.76 -7.22 0.76
CA ASP A 139 12.53 -7.12 1.54
C ASP A 139 11.33 -6.88 0.63
N LEU A 140 10.24 -7.59 0.89
CA LEU A 140 8.97 -7.38 0.22
C LEU A 140 8.19 -6.31 0.96
N VAL A 141 7.75 -5.28 0.25
CA VAL A 141 6.87 -4.24 0.80
C VAL A 141 5.55 -4.20 0.05
N LEU A 142 4.48 -4.28 0.81
CA LEU A 142 3.10 -4.17 0.35
C LEU A 142 2.50 -2.88 0.93
N THR A 143 1.99 -1.98 0.09
CA THR A 143 1.41 -0.70 0.52
C THR A 143 0.03 -0.46 -0.06
N MET A 144 -0.88 0.00 0.78
CA MET A 144 -2.21 0.54 0.43
C MET A 144 -2.45 1.77 1.30
N ARG A 145 -3.43 2.62 0.94
CA ARG A 145 -3.86 3.75 1.78
C ARG A 145 -3.97 3.37 3.26
N GLY A 146 -3.17 4.05 4.09
CA GLY A 146 -3.13 3.91 5.54
C GLY A 146 -2.57 2.59 6.07
N ARG A 147 -2.03 1.71 5.21
CA ARG A 147 -1.57 0.37 5.59
C ARG A 147 -0.29 -0.03 4.85
N THR A 148 0.69 -0.52 5.59
CA THR A 148 1.94 -1.05 5.05
C THR A 148 2.27 -2.39 5.69
N VAL A 149 2.72 -3.35 4.88
CA VAL A 149 3.30 -4.62 5.35
C VAL A 149 4.70 -4.72 4.78
N MET A 150 5.71 -4.71 5.66
CA MET A 150 7.09 -5.04 5.31
C MET A 150 7.39 -6.48 5.70
N ILE A 151 8.06 -7.22 4.84
CA ILE A 151 8.35 -8.66 5.03
C ILE A 151 9.81 -8.93 4.67
N ALA A 152 10.55 -9.43 5.65
CA ALA A 152 11.91 -9.95 5.50
C ALA A 152 11.91 -11.46 5.74
N VAL A 153 12.73 -12.19 4.98
CA VAL A 153 12.88 -13.64 5.11
C VAL A 153 14.27 -13.98 5.63
N TRP A 154 14.30 -14.70 6.74
CA TRP A 154 15.54 -15.11 7.38
C TRP A 154 15.67 -16.62 7.42
N ASN A 155 16.91 -17.11 7.42
CA ASN A 155 17.25 -18.51 7.63
C ASN A 155 18.24 -18.63 8.79
N MET A 156 17.84 -19.34 9.84
CA MET A 156 18.55 -19.48 11.12
C MET A 156 19.11 -20.91 11.23
N GLU A 157 20.01 -21.29 10.32
CA GLU A 157 20.46 -22.68 10.11
C GLU A 157 21.08 -23.36 11.33
N ASP A 158 21.64 -22.58 12.26
CA ASP A 158 22.32 -23.07 13.46
C ASP A 158 21.39 -23.24 14.68
N GLN A 159 20.08 -23.04 14.52
CA GLN A 159 19.11 -23.06 15.60
C GLN A 159 17.95 -24.03 15.30
N THR A 160 17.43 -24.67 16.35
CA THR A 160 16.19 -25.44 16.29
C THR A 160 14.97 -24.52 16.22
N GLU A 161 13.84 -25.01 15.69
CA GLU A 161 12.58 -24.25 15.65
C GLU A 161 12.18 -23.72 17.03
N ASP A 162 12.32 -24.54 18.08
CA ASP A 162 12.00 -24.17 19.45
C ASP A 162 12.91 -23.06 20.00
N GLU A 163 14.19 -23.06 19.65
CA GLU A 163 15.13 -21.98 20.01
C GLU A 163 14.80 -20.68 19.30
N ILE A 164 14.47 -20.75 18.01
CA ILE A 164 14.04 -19.59 17.20
C ILE A 164 12.74 -19.02 17.78
N TYR A 165 11.77 -19.89 18.10
CA TYR A 165 10.52 -19.50 18.73
C TYR A 165 10.74 -18.82 20.08
N ALA A 166 11.57 -19.41 20.96
CA ALA A 166 11.86 -18.84 22.26
C ALA A 166 12.54 -17.47 22.16
N TYR A 167 13.48 -17.32 21.22
CA TYR A 167 14.15 -16.04 20.94
C TYR A 167 13.15 -14.96 20.52
N HIS A 168 12.33 -15.22 19.49
CA HIS A 168 11.39 -14.23 18.96
C HIS A 168 10.27 -13.89 19.96
N LYS A 169 9.83 -14.86 20.76
CA LYS A 169 8.89 -14.62 21.87
C LYS A 169 9.49 -13.75 22.98
N GLY A 170 10.81 -13.79 23.16
CA GLY A 170 11.56 -12.96 24.10
C GLY A 170 11.70 -11.50 23.66
N LEU A 171 11.68 -11.21 22.35
CA LEU A 171 11.93 -9.86 21.82
C LEU A 171 11.00 -8.78 22.39
N ALA A 172 9.75 -9.11 22.71
CA ALA A 172 8.84 -8.15 23.33
C ALA A 172 9.28 -7.68 24.72
N LYS A 173 10.08 -8.49 25.44
CA LYS A 173 10.57 -8.22 26.80
C LYS A 173 11.95 -7.57 26.81
N ASP A 174 12.76 -7.86 25.80
CA ASP A 174 14.17 -7.48 25.74
C ASP A 174 14.42 -6.25 24.85
N ARG A 175 13.42 -5.37 24.70
CA ARG A 175 13.53 -4.13 23.93
C ARG A 175 14.43 -3.09 24.62
N ASN A 176 15.02 -2.20 23.82
CA ASN A 176 15.80 -1.09 24.36
C ASN A 176 14.84 -0.15 25.14
N PRO A 177 15.19 0.33 26.35
CA PRO A 177 14.33 1.25 27.11
C PRO A 177 13.98 2.56 26.40
N THR A 178 14.72 2.91 25.34
CA THR A 178 14.45 4.08 24.49
C THR A 178 13.48 3.80 23.35
N ASP A 179 13.18 2.52 23.08
CA ASP A 179 12.17 2.14 22.10
C ASP A 179 10.76 2.42 22.62
N PRO A 180 9.77 2.59 21.73
CA PRO A 180 8.38 2.63 22.13
C PRO A 180 7.98 1.38 22.95
N PRO A 181 7.20 1.56 24.04
CA PRO A 181 6.83 0.45 24.91
C PRO A 181 5.90 -0.53 24.19
N VAL A 182 6.07 -1.82 24.50
CA VAL A 182 5.13 -2.86 24.07
C VAL A 182 3.76 -2.61 24.69
N ILE A 183 2.75 -2.50 23.83
CA ILE A 183 1.35 -2.32 24.23
C ILE A 183 0.69 -3.69 24.41
N GLU A 184 1.03 -4.65 23.55
CA GLU A 184 0.38 -5.95 23.48
C GLU A 184 1.34 -7.01 22.93
N THR A 185 1.23 -8.25 23.40
CA THR A 185 1.99 -9.40 22.89
C THR A 185 1.05 -10.46 22.36
N PHE A 186 1.46 -11.14 21.29
CA PHE A 186 0.67 -12.17 20.62
C PHE A 186 1.43 -13.49 20.56
N ASP A 187 0.68 -14.58 20.73
CA ASP A 187 1.10 -15.93 20.40
C ASP A 187 -0.07 -16.63 19.73
N MET A 188 -0.01 -16.74 18.40
CA MET A 188 -1.04 -17.35 17.54
C MET A 188 -0.51 -18.62 16.88
N SER A 189 0.44 -19.28 17.56
CA SER A 189 1.06 -20.52 17.10
C SER A 189 0.02 -21.64 17.01
N ASN A 190 0.19 -22.50 16.00
CA ASN A 190 -0.57 -23.75 15.86
C ASN A 190 0.41 -24.92 15.70
N ASP A 191 -0.11 -26.10 15.35
CA ASP A 191 0.71 -27.32 15.19
C ASP A 191 1.66 -27.25 13.99
N GLU A 192 1.39 -26.39 13.00
CA GLU A 192 2.16 -26.30 11.76
C GLU A 192 3.16 -25.13 11.74
N LEU A 193 2.81 -24.02 12.39
CA LEU A 193 3.51 -22.74 12.28
C LEU A 193 3.51 -22.04 13.63
N LYS A 194 4.70 -21.61 14.09
CA LYS A 194 4.79 -20.73 15.26
C LYS A 194 4.58 -19.29 14.84
N ARG A 195 3.77 -18.56 15.60
CA ARG A 195 3.45 -17.15 15.34
C ARG A 195 3.52 -16.37 16.63
N VAL A 196 4.53 -15.51 16.75
CA VAL A 196 4.71 -14.63 17.90
C VAL A 196 4.93 -13.20 17.42
N GLY A 197 4.55 -12.24 18.25
CA GLY A 197 4.67 -10.84 17.87
C GLY A 197 4.26 -9.91 18.98
N TYR A 198 4.37 -8.62 18.72
CA TYR A 198 3.99 -7.59 19.66
C TYR A 198 3.56 -6.33 18.93
N ARG A 199 2.73 -5.53 19.60
CA ARG A 199 2.26 -4.24 19.11
C ARG A 199 2.94 -3.10 19.85
N ILE A 200 3.38 -2.10 19.11
CA ILE A 200 3.81 -0.81 19.61
C ILE A 200 3.07 0.31 18.87
N GLN A 201 3.25 1.53 19.36
CA GLN A 201 2.85 2.76 18.68
C GLN A 201 4.12 3.50 18.30
N GLU A 202 4.23 3.87 17.03
CA GLU A 202 5.40 4.53 16.46
C GLU A 202 5.08 5.94 16.02
N SER A 203 6.13 6.71 15.76
CA SER A 203 6.03 8.06 15.23
C SER A 203 7.29 8.40 14.44
N ASP A 204 7.10 9.08 13.33
CA ASP A 204 8.18 9.68 12.54
C ASP A 204 8.45 11.15 12.91
N GLY A 205 7.81 11.63 13.98
CA GLY A 205 7.87 13.02 14.44
C GLY A 205 6.80 13.94 13.83
N VAL A 206 6.06 13.47 12.84
CA VAL A 206 4.91 14.18 12.24
C VAL A 206 3.62 13.46 12.61
N GLU A 207 3.58 12.16 12.36
CA GLU A 207 2.40 11.33 12.57
C GLU A 207 2.68 10.25 13.61
N VAL A 208 1.59 9.67 14.12
CA VAL A 208 1.65 8.61 15.10
C VAL A 208 0.79 7.46 14.58
N TYR A 209 1.42 6.32 14.36
CA TYR A 209 0.80 5.15 13.74
C TYR A 209 0.99 3.92 14.62
N GLN A 210 0.27 2.85 14.31
CA GLN A 210 0.38 1.57 15.00
C GLN A 210 1.36 0.66 14.26
N GLY A 211 2.08 -0.19 15.00
CA GLY A 211 2.99 -1.18 14.43
C GLY A 211 2.79 -2.53 15.10
N ILE A 212 2.47 -3.58 14.34
CA ILE A 212 2.57 -4.98 14.79
C ILE A 212 3.81 -5.60 14.17
N TYR A 213 4.77 -5.95 15.02
CA TYR A 213 5.95 -6.72 14.65
C TYR A 213 5.63 -8.19 14.87
N ALA A 214 5.61 -8.93 13.77
CA ALA A 214 5.12 -10.29 13.70
C ALA A 214 6.19 -11.22 13.16
N PHE A 215 6.23 -12.45 13.68
CA PHE A 215 7.18 -13.48 13.27
C PHE A 215 6.41 -14.76 12.96
N VAL A 216 6.64 -15.34 11.78
CA VAL A 216 6.14 -16.67 11.40
C VAL A 216 7.33 -17.59 11.23
N ILE A 217 7.34 -18.72 11.95
CA ILE A 217 8.49 -19.62 12.02
C ILE A 217 8.07 -21.02 11.58
N LYS A 218 8.90 -21.63 10.72
CA LYS A 218 8.81 -23.03 10.31
C LYS A 218 10.21 -23.60 10.09
N GLY A 219 10.60 -24.60 10.86
CA GLY A 219 11.96 -25.12 10.85
C GLY A 219 12.97 -24.02 11.18
N THR A 220 13.89 -23.75 10.24
CA THR A 220 14.91 -22.70 10.38
C THR A 220 14.51 -21.37 9.72
N GLN A 221 13.40 -21.33 8.97
CA GLN A 221 12.96 -20.11 8.31
C GLN A 221 12.09 -19.24 9.21
N VAL A 222 12.32 -17.93 9.12
CA VAL A 222 11.53 -16.91 9.82
C VAL A 222 11.08 -15.86 8.80
N LEU A 223 9.77 -15.67 8.69
CA LEU A 223 9.23 -14.43 8.14
C LEU A 223 9.14 -13.42 9.28
N GLN A 224 9.87 -12.31 9.14
CA GLN A 224 9.72 -11.15 9.99
C GLN A 224 8.84 -10.14 9.25
N LEU A 225 7.76 -9.72 9.90
CA LEU A 225 6.80 -8.78 9.35
C LEU A 225 6.67 -7.54 10.24
N ALA A 226 6.47 -6.39 9.62
CA ALA A 226 5.97 -5.19 10.27
C ALA A 226 4.69 -4.74 9.57
N PHE A 227 3.58 -4.76 10.30
CA PHE A 227 2.29 -4.21 9.86
C PHE A 227 2.15 -2.82 10.45
N TYR A 228 2.26 -1.79 9.61
CA TYR A 228 1.99 -0.41 9.97
C TYR A 228 0.60 -0.02 9.50
N TYR A 229 -0.11 0.71 10.35
CA TYR A 229 -1.44 1.20 10.02
C TYR A 229 -1.79 2.46 10.82
N ASP A 230 -2.48 3.38 10.15
CA ASP A 230 -2.75 4.72 10.70
C ASP A 230 -3.95 4.68 11.66
N ASP A 231 -5.01 3.95 11.30
CA ASP A 231 -6.23 3.81 12.10
C ASP A 231 -6.14 2.62 13.07
N LYS A 232 -6.39 2.85 14.36
CA LYS A 232 -6.38 1.80 15.38
C LYS A 232 -7.38 0.68 15.11
N GLU A 233 -8.46 0.94 14.38
CA GLU A 233 -9.46 -0.05 13.99
C GLU A 233 -8.89 -1.10 13.01
N ASP A 234 -7.78 -0.80 12.32
CA ASP A 234 -7.10 -1.74 11.42
C ASP A 234 -6.29 -2.82 12.15
N ARG A 235 -6.29 -2.83 13.49
CA ARG A 235 -5.64 -3.87 14.29
C ARG A 235 -6.11 -5.26 13.89
N ASP A 236 -7.42 -5.46 13.74
CA ASP A 236 -7.96 -6.79 13.44
C ASP A 236 -7.65 -7.21 11.99
N TRP A 237 -7.64 -6.25 11.05
CA TRP A 237 -7.13 -6.49 9.69
C TRP A 237 -5.68 -7.00 9.72
N ALA A 238 -4.80 -6.35 10.48
CA ALA A 238 -3.39 -6.74 10.55
C ALA A 238 -3.22 -8.15 11.15
N LEU A 239 -3.99 -8.48 12.19
CA LEU A 239 -3.96 -9.80 12.82
C LEU A 239 -4.49 -10.90 11.90
N GLU A 240 -5.60 -10.67 11.18
CA GLU A 240 -6.13 -11.66 10.24
C GLU A 240 -5.21 -11.84 9.02
N THR A 241 -4.61 -10.77 8.53
CA THR A 241 -3.61 -10.82 7.45
C THR A 241 -2.35 -11.57 7.89
N TRP A 242 -1.90 -11.41 9.14
CA TRP A 242 -0.79 -12.20 9.68
C TRP A 242 -1.15 -13.70 9.82
N LYS A 243 -2.37 -14.01 10.29
CA LYS A 243 -2.84 -15.40 10.40
C LYS A 243 -2.95 -16.10 9.04
N SER A 244 -3.24 -15.36 7.97
CA SER A 244 -3.41 -15.92 6.63
C SER A 244 -2.12 -16.44 6.01
N ILE A 245 -0.96 -16.14 6.60
CA ILE A 245 0.33 -16.62 6.10
C ILE A 245 0.41 -18.14 6.19
N GLN A 246 0.77 -18.75 5.08
CA GLN A 246 0.93 -20.20 4.94
C GLN A 246 2.30 -20.55 4.36
N ALA A 247 2.81 -21.71 4.75
CA ALA A 247 3.94 -22.32 4.07
C ALA A 247 3.43 -23.09 2.85
N VAL A 248 3.99 -22.78 1.68
CA VAL A 248 3.65 -23.40 0.39
C VAL A 248 4.63 -24.54 0.13
N ASP A 249 4.10 -25.67 -0.32
CA ASP A 249 4.91 -26.75 -0.86
C ASP A 249 5.16 -26.46 -2.36
N PRO A 250 6.40 -26.18 -2.79
CA PRO A 250 6.69 -25.85 -4.19
C PRO A 250 6.48 -27.03 -5.15
N ASP A 251 6.35 -28.26 -4.63
CA ASP A 251 6.17 -29.49 -5.42
C ASP A 251 4.69 -29.93 -5.54
N MET A 252 3.73 -29.16 -4.98
CA MET A 252 2.28 -29.41 -5.10
C MET A 252 1.59 -28.49 -6.11
#